data_AF-A0A9E2YB84-F1
#
_entry.id   AF-A0A9E2YB84-F1
#
_cell.length_a   1.000
_cell.length_b   1.000
_cell.length_c   1.000
_cell.angle_alpha   90.00
_cell.angle_beta   90.00
_cell.angle_gamma   90.00
#
_symmetry.space_group_name_H-M   'P 1'
#
loop_
_entity.id
_entity.type
_entity.pdbx_description
1 polymer ?
#
loop_
_entity_poly.entity_id
_entity_poly.type
_entity_poly.pdbx_seq_one_letter_code
_entity_poly.pdbx_strand_id
1 'polypeptide(L)'
;MPSIPPPLPWIAPAAPPPFLDVPTLLETSIPGLRPFWTRYSLLLFLIILVGGSWLSSQAGEWAGAAQALATILMMTLLVAMGITMSLTVRAQRSEQAQLEAIEELIQLRRWSEAGLATQSMLSQPARSGWGRVQGLIYLSGILMRYHRFGDAIAVQDYLLDSHLLDGATVQSLRLGRAMALLREDRLVDADQAISELRRTAIRRQERRDAEIDDDDSDGVPQPPPDAPVEASIDLPWKAQRMTRRHTSAGLTLVELYRDVKTGHPAEAIEMFNENLPVLREQLGHRLADAYVLVARAYDQANQPEQAARFYASATMLAPAQELHRRYPEVAALAAKYTPTAAPAIH
;
A
#
# COMPACT_ATOMS: atom_id res chain seq x y z
N MET A 1 -67.00 -5.83 23.27
CA MET A 1 -65.66 -6.42 23.49
C MET A 1 -64.64 -5.50 22.83
N PRO A 2 -63.67 -4.93 23.56
CA PRO A 2 -62.65 -4.07 22.97
C PRO A 2 -61.73 -4.90 22.06
N SER A 3 -61.57 -4.44 20.82
CA SER A 3 -60.65 -5.01 19.84
C SER A 3 -59.21 -4.84 20.31
N ILE A 4 -58.49 -5.93 20.51
CA ILE A 4 -57.06 -5.92 20.81
C ILE A 4 -56.34 -5.39 19.54
N PRO A 5 -55.57 -4.29 19.64
CA PRO A 5 -54.81 -3.80 18.50
C PRO A 5 -53.79 -4.86 18.05
N PRO A 6 -53.53 -5.00 16.73
CA PRO A 6 -52.53 -5.94 16.25
C PRO A 6 -51.17 -5.63 16.90
N PRO A 7 -50.37 -6.66 17.25
CA PRO A 7 -49.05 -6.45 17.80
C PRO A 7 -48.25 -5.58 16.83
N LEU A 8 -47.64 -4.51 17.35
CA LEU A 8 -46.74 -3.67 16.57
C LEU A 8 -45.69 -4.58 15.91
N PRO A 9 -45.35 -4.36 14.63
CA PRO A 9 -44.29 -5.10 13.98
C PRO A 9 -43.05 -4.97 14.85
N TRP A 10 -42.65 -6.08 15.47
CA TRP A 10 -41.42 -6.15 16.23
C TRP A 10 -40.31 -5.70 15.28
N ILE A 11 -39.66 -4.59 15.62
CA ILE A 11 -38.47 -4.14 14.91
C ILE A 11 -37.46 -5.26 15.14
N ALA A 12 -37.25 -6.10 14.12
CA ALA A 12 -36.20 -7.10 14.16
C ALA A 12 -34.91 -6.39 14.56
N PRO A 13 -34.18 -6.85 15.59
CA PRO A 13 -32.88 -6.26 15.91
C PRO A 13 -32.04 -6.29 14.62
N ALA A 14 -31.50 -5.14 14.24
CA ALA A 14 -30.66 -5.04 13.05
C ALA A 14 -29.54 -6.09 13.16
N ALA A 15 -29.32 -6.85 12.08
CA ALA A 15 -28.24 -7.82 12.05
C ALA A 15 -26.91 -7.12 12.40
N PRO A 16 -26.02 -7.75 13.20
CA PRO A 16 -24.73 -7.15 13.50
C PRO A 16 -23.99 -6.87 12.18
N PRO A 17 -23.31 -5.71 12.05
CA PRO A 17 -22.61 -5.36 10.83
C PRO A 17 -21.56 -6.44 10.51
N PRO A 18 -21.38 -6.78 9.23
CA PRO A 18 -20.40 -7.78 8.84
C PRO A 18 -18.99 -7.32 9.26
N PHE A 19 -18.16 -8.27 9.69
CA PHE A 19 -16.76 -8.01 10.02
C PHE A 19 -16.08 -7.37 8.81
N LEU A 20 -15.43 -6.21 8.97
CA LEU A 20 -14.80 -5.44 7.89
C LEU A 20 -15.74 -5.16 6.69
N ASP A 21 -16.82 -4.42 6.93
CA ASP A 21 -17.71 -3.93 5.86
C ASP A 21 -17.01 -2.84 5.02
N VAL A 22 -16.30 -3.25 3.97
CA VAL A 22 -15.40 -2.37 3.21
C VAL A 22 -16.11 -1.17 2.59
N PRO A 23 -17.25 -1.31 1.89
CA PRO A 23 -17.97 -0.15 1.35
C PRO A 23 -18.29 0.89 2.43
N THR A 24 -18.85 0.44 3.55
CA THR A 24 -19.16 1.32 4.69
C THR A 24 -17.89 1.98 5.24
N LEU A 25 -16.80 1.23 5.44
CA LEU A 25 -15.54 1.77 5.94
C LEU A 25 -14.91 2.80 4.98
N LEU A 26 -15.02 2.60 3.67
CA LEU A 26 -14.54 3.56 2.68
C LEU A 26 -15.30 4.88 2.76
N GLU A 27 -16.62 4.82 2.93
CA GLU A 27 -17.50 5.99 3.07
C GLU A 27 -17.32 6.70 4.42
N THR A 28 -17.34 5.97 5.54
CA THR A 28 -17.25 6.56 6.88
C THR A 28 -15.89 7.16 7.17
N SER A 29 -14.84 6.60 6.57
CA SER A 29 -13.46 7.08 6.78
C SER A 29 -13.16 8.39 6.05
N ILE A 30 -14.03 8.87 5.14
CA ILE A 30 -13.81 10.12 4.40
C ILE A 30 -13.52 11.24 5.41
N PRO A 31 -12.42 12.00 5.24
CA PRO A 31 -12.07 13.04 6.18
C PRO A 31 -13.18 14.07 6.22
N GLY A 32 -13.75 14.27 7.41
CA GLY A 32 -14.85 15.21 7.60
C GLY A 32 -14.43 16.58 7.08
N LEU A 33 -15.34 17.25 6.37
CA LEU A 33 -15.17 18.66 5.97
C LEU A 33 -14.79 19.44 7.24
N ARG A 34 -13.55 19.93 7.30
CA ARG A 34 -13.09 20.74 8.43
C ARG A 34 -14.15 21.82 8.68
N PRO A 35 -14.62 22.00 9.92
CA PRO A 35 -15.73 22.89 10.19
C PRO A 35 -15.38 24.27 9.63
N PHE A 36 -16.13 24.66 8.60
CA PHE A 36 -15.97 25.92 7.85
C PHE A 36 -16.01 27.13 8.79
N TRP A 37 -16.59 26.93 9.98
CA TRP A 37 -16.60 27.87 11.10
C TRP A 37 -15.21 28.40 11.47
N THR A 38 -14.13 27.63 11.34
CA THR A 38 -12.77 28.14 11.64
C THR A 38 -12.33 29.23 10.66
N ARG A 39 -12.78 29.17 9.39
CA ARG A 39 -12.54 30.25 8.42
C ARG A 39 -13.43 31.46 8.71
N TYR A 40 -14.68 31.23 9.08
CA TYR A 40 -15.58 32.31 9.46
C TYR A 40 -15.17 32.99 10.77
N SER A 41 -14.62 32.26 11.74
CA SER A 41 -14.10 32.84 12.97
C SER A 41 -12.88 33.71 12.71
N LEU A 42 -12.00 33.29 11.79
CA LEU A 42 -10.86 34.11 11.35
C LEU A 42 -11.33 35.38 10.62
N LEU A 43 -12.28 35.25 9.69
CA LEU A 43 -12.87 36.39 8.97
C LEU A 43 -13.58 37.35 9.93
N LEU A 44 -14.43 36.83 10.82
CA LEU A 44 -15.14 37.61 11.82
C LEU A 44 -14.16 38.33 12.75
N PHE A 45 -13.10 37.64 13.16
CA PHE A 45 -12.03 38.25 13.95
C PHE A 45 -11.36 39.39 13.19
N LEU A 46 -11.04 39.20 11.91
CA LEU A 46 -10.42 40.23 11.07
C LEU A 46 -11.35 41.44 10.89
N ILE A 47 -12.66 41.21 10.74
CA ILE A 47 -13.69 42.27 10.71
C ILE A 47 -13.75 43.02 12.04
N ILE A 48 -13.75 42.31 13.17
CA ILE A 48 -13.75 42.93 14.51
C ILE A 48 -12.48 43.77 14.72
N LEU A 49 -11.33 43.28 14.27
CA LEU A 49 -10.05 43.97 14.43
C LEU A 49 -9.98 45.23 13.56
N VAL A 50 -10.37 45.14 12.28
CA VAL A 50 -10.43 46.31 11.37
C VAL A 50 -11.47 47.31 11.84
N GLY A 51 -12.67 46.83 12.22
CA GLY A 51 -13.74 47.68 12.73
C GLY A 51 -13.37 48.38 14.03
N GLY A 52 -12.71 47.67 14.96
CA GLY A 52 -12.20 48.24 16.21
C GLY A 52 -11.12 49.29 15.98
N SER A 53 -10.21 49.05 15.04
CA SER A 53 -9.17 50.03 14.67
C SER A 53 -9.76 51.29 14.04
N TRP A 54 -10.77 51.15 13.16
CA TRP A 54 -11.43 52.29 12.54
C TRP A 54 -12.20 53.12 13.57
N LEU A 55 -12.96 52.47 14.45
CA LEU A 55 -13.74 53.14 15.50
C LEU A 55 -12.85 53.88 16.52
N SER A 56 -11.69 53.29 16.86
CA SER A 56 -10.70 53.93 17.75
C SER A 56 -10.14 55.25 17.20
N SER A 57 -10.14 55.44 15.88
CA SER A 57 -9.66 56.69 15.27
C SER A 57 -10.64 57.87 15.40
N GLN A 58 -11.94 57.61 15.65
CA GLN A 58 -12.97 58.63 15.75
C GLN A 58 -13.31 59.07 17.19
N ALA A 59 -13.04 58.23 18.19
CA ALA A 59 -13.50 58.47 19.56
C ALA A 59 -12.39 59.01 20.47
N GLY A 60 -12.25 60.34 20.56
CA GLY A 60 -11.20 61.00 21.35
C GLY A 60 -11.24 60.73 22.86
N GLU A 61 -12.42 60.51 23.47
CA GLU A 61 -12.56 60.28 24.91
C GLU A 61 -12.60 58.78 25.30
N TRP A 62 -12.92 57.88 24.37
CA TRP A 62 -13.07 56.43 24.63
C TRP A 62 -11.84 55.60 24.26
N ALA A 63 -10.76 56.24 23.80
CA ALA A 63 -9.56 55.56 23.29
C ALA A 63 -8.98 54.53 24.29
N GLY A 64 -8.92 54.87 25.58
CA GLY A 64 -8.40 53.95 26.61
C GLY A 64 -9.26 52.70 26.82
N ALA A 65 -10.59 52.84 26.83
CA ALA A 65 -11.50 51.72 26.97
C ALA A 65 -11.48 50.81 25.73
N ALA A 66 -11.40 51.41 24.53
CA ALA A 66 -11.25 50.67 23.28
C ALA A 66 -9.95 49.86 23.24
N GLN A 67 -8.85 50.44 23.72
CA GLN A 67 -7.56 49.76 23.79
C GLN A 67 -7.60 48.58 24.78
N ALA A 68 -8.19 48.75 25.96
CA ALA A 68 -8.34 47.66 26.93
C ALA A 68 -9.23 46.52 26.41
N LEU A 69 -10.32 46.84 25.69
CA LEU A 69 -11.15 45.83 25.04
C LEU A 69 -10.37 45.05 23.98
N ALA A 70 -9.58 45.75 23.15
CA ALA A 70 -8.78 45.13 22.12
C ALA A 70 -7.71 44.19 22.68
N THR A 71 -7.04 44.56 23.80
CA THR A 71 -6.06 43.68 24.45
C THR A 71 -6.70 42.43 25.03
N ILE A 72 -7.87 42.55 25.67
CA ILE A 72 -8.63 41.41 26.19
C ILE A 72 -9.04 40.49 25.03
N LEU A 73 -9.52 41.05 23.92
CA LEU A 73 -9.94 40.29 22.75
C LEU A 73 -8.76 39.55 22.10
N MET A 74 -7.59 40.21 21.98
CA MET A 74 -6.35 39.58 21.52
C MET A 74 -5.89 38.46 22.45
N MET A 75 -5.91 38.68 23.76
CA MET A 75 -5.51 37.65 24.73
C MET A 75 -6.45 36.44 24.69
N THR A 76 -7.76 36.70 24.58
CA THR A 76 -8.78 35.64 24.43
C THR A 76 -8.56 34.84 23.15
N LEU A 77 -8.26 35.51 22.03
CA LEU A 77 -7.94 34.83 20.78
C LEU A 77 -6.69 33.95 20.91
N LEU A 78 -5.62 34.47 21.50
CA LEU A 78 -4.37 33.71 21.67
C LEU A 78 -4.60 32.45 22.51
N VAL A 79 -5.37 32.56 23.60
CA VAL A 79 -5.75 31.42 24.44
C VAL A 79 -6.60 30.42 23.65
N ALA A 80 -7.61 30.90 22.91
CA ALA A 80 -8.47 30.04 22.10
C ALA A 80 -7.66 29.28 21.03
N MET A 81 -6.74 29.96 20.34
CA MET A 81 -5.86 29.36 19.34
C MET A 81 -4.93 28.30 19.96
N GLY A 82 -4.37 28.59 21.13
CA GLY A 82 -3.55 27.62 21.89
C GLY A 82 -4.33 26.37 22.29
N ILE A 83 -5.58 26.53 22.76
CA ILE A 83 -6.48 25.42 23.08
C ILE A 83 -6.79 24.60 21.82
N THR A 84 -7.20 25.24 20.73
CA THR A 84 -7.53 24.52 19.49
C THR A 84 -6.32 23.78 18.93
N MET A 85 -5.14 24.40 18.95
CA MET A 85 -3.90 23.77 18.50
C MET A 85 -3.56 22.55 19.37
N SER A 86 -3.63 22.68 20.69
CA SER A 86 -3.39 21.57 21.62
C SER A 86 -4.36 20.40 21.38
N LEU A 87 -5.65 20.69 21.17
CA LEU A 87 -6.64 19.68 20.85
C LEU A 87 -6.37 19.00 19.51
N THR A 88 -5.97 19.76 18.47
CA THR A 88 -5.60 19.18 17.18
C THR A 88 -4.36 18.31 17.25
N VAL A 89 -3.33 18.71 18.02
CA VAL A 89 -2.11 17.92 18.19
C VAL A 89 -2.39 16.66 18.98
N ARG A 90 -3.18 16.74 20.07
CA ARG A 90 -3.59 15.55 20.85
C ARG A 90 -4.37 14.56 19.99
N ALA A 91 -5.28 15.08 19.16
CA ALA A 91 -6.02 14.29 18.21
C ALA A 91 -5.11 13.57 17.19
N GLN A 92 -4.18 14.30 16.57
CA GLN A 92 -3.22 13.71 15.63
C GLN A 92 -2.34 12.65 16.30
N ARG A 93 -1.86 12.90 17.53
CA ARG A 93 -1.10 11.92 18.31
C ARG A 93 -1.90 10.67 18.61
N SER A 94 -3.20 10.80 18.91
CA SER A 94 -4.06 9.63 19.14
C SER A 94 -4.28 8.80 17.88
N GLU A 95 -4.40 9.44 16.71
CA GLU A 95 -4.52 8.76 15.40
C GLU A 95 -3.21 8.05 15.05
N GLN A 96 -2.07 8.70 15.24
CA GLN A 96 -0.76 8.09 15.05
C GLN A 96 -0.55 6.89 15.97
N ALA A 97 -0.90 7.00 17.26
CA ALA A 97 -0.79 5.89 18.21
C ALA A 97 -1.68 4.70 17.83
N GLN A 98 -2.86 4.95 17.23
CA GLN A 98 -3.72 3.89 16.71
C GLN A 98 -3.10 3.18 15.51
N LEU A 99 -2.50 3.94 14.58
CA LEU A 99 -1.79 3.37 13.42
C LEU A 99 -0.59 2.53 13.84
N GLU A 100 0.22 3.03 14.78
CA GLU A 100 1.35 2.30 15.36
C GLU A 100 0.88 0.99 16.03
N ALA A 101 -0.22 1.03 16.79
CA ALA A 101 -0.80 -0.17 17.39
C ALA A 101 -1.32 -1.18 16.35
N ILE A 102 -1.96 -0.71 15.26
CA ILE A 102 -2.38 -1.58 14.16
C ILE A 102 -1.17 -2.24 13.50
N GLU A 103 -0.12 -1.47 13.24
CA GLU A 103 1.11 -1.98 12.65
C GLU A 103 1.77 -3.03 13.56
N GLU A 104 1.87 -2.77 14.86
CA GLU A 104 2.40 -3.73 15.82
C GLU A 104 1.59 -5.03 15.82
N LEU A 105 0.26 -4.95 15.83
CA LEU A 105 -0.61 -6.13 15.73
C LEU A 105 -0.39 -6.92 14.44
N ILE A 106 -0.16 -6.24 13.31
CA ILE A 106 0.19 -6.86 12.03
C ILE A 106 1.55 -7.56 12.10
N GLN A 107 2.57 -6.89 12.64
CA GLN A 107 3.92 -7.44 12.79
C GLN A 107 3.91 -8.68 13.70
N LEU A 108 3.15 -8.64 14.80
CA LEU A 108 2.92 -9.76 15.72
C LEU A 108 1.99 -10.85 15.15
N ARG A 109 1.53 -10.70 13.89
CA ARG A 109 0.61 -11.63 13.20
C ARG A 109 -0.72 -11.86 13.95
N ARG A 110 -1.16 -10.88 14.75
CA ARG A 110 -2.47 -10.87 15.45
C ARG A 110 -3.56 -10.31 14.54
N TRP A 111 -3.79 -10.99 13.41
CA TRP A 111 -4.60 -10.47 12.30
C TRP A 111 -6.04 -10.11 12.65
N SER A 112 -6.68 -10.86 13.56
CA SER A 112 -8.05 -10.59 13.99
C SER A 112 -8.17 -9.28 14.76
N GLU A 113 -7.24 -9.06 15.69
CA GLU A 113 -7.18 -7.84 16.49
C GLU A 113 -6.78 -6.64 15.64
N ALA A 114 -5.82 -6.82 14.73
CA ALA A 114 -5.46 -5.79 13.75
C ALA A 114 -6.68 -5.40 12.89
N GLY A 115 -7.48 -6.37 12.46
CA GLY A 115 -8.74 -6.14 11.74
C GLY A 115 -9.73 -5.30 12.55
N LEU A 116 -9.99 -5.68 13.81
CA LEU A 116 -10.90 -4.94 14.69
C LEU A 116 -10.39 -3.52 14.99
N ALA A 117 -9.09 -3.35 15.25
CA ALA A 117 -8.48 -2.05 15.48
C ALA A 117 -8.58 -1.14 14.23
N THR A 118 -8.30 -1.70 13.06
CA THR A 118 -8.41 -1.00 11.76
C THR A 118 -9.86 -0.62 11.47
N GLN A 119 -10.82 -1.52 11.72
CA GLN A 119 -12.26 -1.24 11.61
C GLN A 119 -12.68 -0.11 12.53
N SER A 120 -12.27 -0.16 13.81
CA SER A 120 -12.58 0.89 14.78
C SER A 120 -12.05 2.25 14.33
N MET A 121 -10.84 2.31 13.80
CA MET A 121 -10.23 3.54 13.29
C MET A 121 -10.99 4.09 12.07
N LEU A 122 -11.28 3.24 11.08
CA LEU A 122 -11.92 3.64 9.81
C LEU A 122 -13.45 3.83 9.91
N SER A 123 -14.08 3.32 10.97
CA SER A 123 -15.50 3.57 11.26
C SER A 123 -15.78 5.02 11.67
N GLN A 124 -14.73 5.80 11.95
CA GLN A 124 -14.82 7.21 12.29
C GLN A 124 -14.23 8.06 11.14
N PRO A 125 -14.74 9.28 10.90
CA PRO A 125 -14.13 10.19 9.93
C PRO A 125 -12.66 10.42 10.25
N ALA A 126 -11.79 10.11 9.30
CA ALA A 126 -10.36 10.30 9.49
C ALA A 126 -10.04 11.79 9.68
N ARG A 127 -9.18 12.12 10.64
CA ARG A 127 -8.85 13.54 10.89
C ARG A 127 -7.81 14.06 9.90
N SER A 128 -6.99 13.16 9.38
CA SER A 128 -5.98 13.44 8.36
C SER A 128 -6.19 12.55 7.13
N GLY A 129 -5.94 13.10 5.94
CA GLY A 129 -5.97 12.30 4.70
C GLY A 129 -4.90 11.21 4.69
N TRP A 130 -3.72 11.50 5.26
CA TRP A 130 -2.62 10.55 5.35
C TRP A 130 -2.93 9.37 6.28
N GLY A 131 -3.45 9.61 7.49
CA GLY A 131 -3.79 8.54 8.42
C GLY A 131 -4.89 7.62 7.88
N ARG A 132 -5.85 8.18 7.12
CA ARG A 132 -6.81 7.38 6.36
C ARG A 132 -6.14 6.46 5.35
N VAL A 133 -5.27 7.01 4.50
CA VAL A 133 -4.55 6.27 3.47
C VAL A 133 -3.77 5.12 4.11
N GLN A 134 -3.04 5.38 5.20
CA GLN A 134 -2.29 4.36 5.92
C GLN A 134 -3.21 3.26 6.49
N GLY A 135 -4.32 3.65 7.12
CA GLY A 135 -5.32 2.70 7.61
C GLY A 135 -5.92 1.81 6.51
N LEU A 136 -6.17 2.38 5.33
CA LEU A 136 -6.65 1.64 4.16
C LEU A 136 -5.59 0.70 3.58
N ILE A 137 -4.31 1.08 3.60
CA ILE A 137 -3.20 0.19 3.22
C ILE A 137 -3.16 -1.03 4.16
N TYR A 138 -3.25 -0.82 5.47
CA TYR A 138 -3.33 -1.92 6.44
C TYR A 138 -4.59 -2.78 6.23
N LEU A 139 -5.76 -2.15 6.02
CA LEU A 139 -7.01 -2.85 5.73
C LEU A 139 -6.87 -3.78 4.50
N SER A 140 -6.29 -3.27 3.42
CA SER A 140 -6.03 -4.05 2.20
C SER A 140 -5.19 -5.31 2.49
N GLY A 141 -4.09 -5.17 3.24
CA GLY A 141 -3.25 -6.30 3.64
C GLY A 141 -3.98 -7.32 4.53
N ILE A 142 -4.81 -6.85 5.46
CA ILE A 142 -5.64 -7.69 6.33
C ILE A 142 -6.68 -8.47 5.49
N LEU A 143 -7.36 -7.81 4.56
CA LEU A 143 -8.34 -8.46 3.68
C LEU A 143 -7.70 -9.56 2.83
N MET A 144 -6.51 -9.33 2.28
CA MET A 144 -5.74 -10.35 1.57
C MET A 144 -5.39 -11.56 2.46
N ARG A 145 -5.13 -11.35 3.76
CA ARG A 145 -4.87 -12.45 4.71
C ARG A 145 -6.12 -13.30 4.93
N TYR A 146 -7.30 -12.68 4.96
CA TYR A 146 -8.60 -13.34 5.12
C TYR A 146 -9.21 -13.89 3.82
N HIS A 147 -8.45 -13.91 2.72
CA HIS A 147 -8.92 -14.37 1.41
C HIS A 147 -10.14 -13.59 0.88
N ARG A 148 -10.34 -12.35 1.32
CA ARG A 148 -11.36 -11.42 0.80
C ARG A 148 -10.74 -10.56 -0.29
N PHE A 149 -10.31 -11.19 -1.39
CA PHE A 149 -9.51 -10.51 -2.40
C PHE A 149 -10.36 -9.51 -3.21
N GLY A 150 -11.64 -9.81 -3.47
CA GLY A 150 -12.58 -8.83 -4.07
C GLY A 150 -12.64 -7.51 -3.30
N ASP A 151 -12.75 -7.57 -1.98
CA ASP A 151 -12.76 -6.39 -1.12
C ASP A 151 -11.40 -5.69 -1.07
N ALA A 152 -10.31 -6.47 -1.04
CA ALA A 152 -8.95 -5.91 -1.10
C ALA A 152 -8.72 -5.14 -2.41
N ILE A 153 -9.21 -5.66 -3.55
CA ILE A 153 -9.16 -4.99 -4.86
C ILE A 153 -9.91 -3.65 -4.78
N ALA A 154 -11.11 -3.62 -4.20
CA ALA A 154 -11.88 -2.39 -4.06
C ALA A 154 -11.14 -1.32 -3.24
N VAL A 155 -10.49 -1.70 -2.13
CA VAL A 155 -9.67 -0.78 -1.34
C VAL A 155 -8.44 -0.31 -2.13
N GLN A 156 -7.80 -1.19 -2.90
CA GLN A 156 -6.62 -0.85 -3.69
C GLN A 156 -6.96 0.07 -4.87
N ASP A 157 -8.09 -0.17 -5.55
CA ASP A 157 -8.60 0.72 -6.61
C ASP A 157 -8.86 2.12 -6.02
N TYR A 158 -9.55 2.18 -4.88
CA TYR A 158 -9.79 3.45 -4.17
C TYR A 158 -8.50 4.18 -3.81
N LEU A 159 -7.48 3.46 -3.32
CA LEU A 159 -6.19 4.02 -2.98
C LEU A 159 -5.42 4.51 -4.22
N LEU A 160 -5.44 3.75 -5.32
CA LEU A 160 -4.75 4.10 -6.57
C LEU A 160 -5.34 5.34 -7.24
N ASP A 161 -6.63 5.60 -7.04
CA ASP A 161 -7.28 6.84 -7.49
C ASP A 161 -6.91 8.06 -6.63
N SER A 162 -6.30 7.86 -5.45
CA SER A 162 -5.91 8.94 -4.55
C SER A 162 -4.53 9.53 -4.91
N HIS A 163 -4.43 10.85 -5.00
CA HIS A 163 -3.18 11.56 -5.32
C HIS A 163 -2.17 11.66 -4.16
N LEU A 164 -2.43 11.01 -3.02
CA LEU A 164 -1.64 11.15 -1.80
C LEU A 164 -0.52 10.12 -1.67
N LEU A 165 -0.41 9.19 -2.61
CA LEU A 165 0.55 8.09 -2.57
C LEU A 165 1.87 8.46 -3.25
N ASP A 166 2.98 8.03 -2.64
CA ASP A 166 4.28 8.08 -3.29
C ASP A 166 4.44 6.97 -4.34
N GLY A 167 5.40 7.13 -5.25
CA GLY A 167 5.59 6.21 -6.36
C GLY A 167 5.92 4.77 -5.96
N ALA A 168 6.57 4.55 -4.81
CA ALA A 168 6.88 3.20 -4.34
C ALA A 168 5.62 2.52 -3.80
N THR A 169 4.80 3.22 -3.01
CA THR A 169 3.53 2.69 -2.51
C THR A 169 2.52 2.43 -3.64
N VAL A 170 2.44 3.30 -4.65
CA VAL A 170 1.63 3.02 -5.85
C VAL A 170 2.05 1.71 -6.52
N GLN A 171 3.36 1.46 -6.62
CA GLN A 171 3.87 0.21 -7.22
C GLN A 171 3.52 -1.01 -6.38
N SER A 172 3.65 -0.93 -5.05
CA SER A 172 3.32 -2.04 -4.15
C SER A 172 1.82 -2.36 -4.18
N LEU A 173 0.96 -1.34 -4.23
CA LEU A 173 -0.49 -1.51 -4.37
C LEU A 173 -0.87 -2.13 -5.70
N ARG A 174 -0.26 -1.71 -6.82
CA ARG A 174 -0.49 -2.34 -8.14
C ARG A 174 -0.06 -3.80 -8.17
N LEU A 175 1.06 -4.13 -7.54
CA LEU A 175 1.51 -5.53 -7.39
C LEU A 175 0.53 -6.35 -6.54
N GLY A 176 0.09 -5.79 -5.40
CA GLY A 176 -0.92 -6.40 -4.53
C GLY A 176 -2.25 -6.64 -5.26
N ARG A 177 -2.67 -5.69 -6.08
CA ARG A 177 -3.86 -5.75 -6.92
C ARG A 177 -3.77 -6.83 -8.00
N ALA A 178 -2.68 -6.86 -8.76
CA ALA A 178 -2.47 -7.91 -9.76
C ALA A 178 -2.51 -9.31 -9.10
N MET A 179 -1.87 -9.45 -7.94
CA MET A 179 -1.90 -10.70 -7.17
C MET A 179 -3.31 -11.06 -6.68
N ALA A 180 -4.09 -10.09 -6.19
CA ALA A 180 -5.46 -10.30 -5.75
C ALA A 180 -6.39 -10.68 -6.92
N LEU A 181 -6.24 -10.04 -8.08
CA LEU A 181 -6.98 -10.37 -9.31
C LEU A 181 -6.70 -11.79 -9.77
N LEU A 182 -5.44 -12.24 -9.73
CA LEU A 182 -5.09 -13.64 -10.03
C LEU A 182 -5.77 -14.61 -9.06
N ARG A 183 -5.97 -14.24 -7.79
CA ARG A 183 -6.60 -15.12 -6.81
C ARG A 183 -8.13 -15.19 -6.90
N GLU A 184 -8.77 -14.14 -7.40
CA GLU A 184 -10.21 -14.11 -7.72
C GLU A 184 -10.53 -14.70 -9.10
N ASP A 185 -9.56 -15.37 -9.75
CA ASP A 185 -9.69 -15.91 -11.11
C ASP A 185 -10.09 -14.86 -12.17
N ARG A 186 -9.84 -13.57 -11.90
CA ARG A 186 -10.05 -12.45 -12.84
C ARG A 186 -8.84 -12.32 -13.79
N LEU A 187 -8.57 -13.38 -14.54
CA LEU A 187 -7.33 -13.54 -15.32
C LEU A 187 -7.11 -12.41 -16.35
N VAL A 188 -8.17 -11.98 -17.05
CA VAL A 188 -8.08 -10.91 -18.05
C VAL A 188 -7.69 -9.57 -17.41
N ASP A 189 -8.31 -9.23 -16.29
CA ASP A 189 -8.00 -8.00 -15.56
C ASP A 189 -6.59 -8.07 -14.96
N ALA A 190 -6.18 -9.24 -14.48
CA ALA A 190 -4.85 -9.48 -13.96
C ALA A 190 -3.78 -9.26 -15.04
N ASP A 191 -3.99 -9.77 -16.26
CA ASP A 191 -3.05 -9.58 -17.38
C ASP A 191 -2.92 -8.11 -17.78
N GLN A 192 -4.02 -7.35 -17.75
CA GLN A 192 -3.96 -5.90 -17.96
C GLN A 192 -3.15 -5.20 -16.87
N ALA A 193 -3.37 -5.55 -15.60
CA ALA A 193 -2.62 -4.99 -14.46
C ALA A 193 -1.12 -5.33 -14.54
N ILE A 194 -0.76 -6.57 -14.91
CA ILE A 194 0.64 -7.01 -15.11
C ILE A 194 1.27 -6.23 -16.28
N SER A 195 0.54 -6.03 -17.37
CA SER A 195 1.01 -5.25 -18.52
C SER A 195 1.23 -3.77 -18.16
N GLU A 196 0.39 -3.19 -17.30
CA GLU A 196 0.60 -1.85 -16.76
C GLU A 196 1.85 -1.77 -15.86
N LEU A 197 2.08 -2.78 -15.00
CA LEU A 197 3.27 -2.90 -14.17
C LEU A 197 4.55 -2.97 -15.03
N ARG A 198 4.54 -3.78 -16.09
CA ARG A 198 5.65 -3.87 -17.07
C ARG A 198 5.95 -2.52 -17.70
N ARG A 199 4.92 -1.83 -18.23
CA ARG A 199 5.07 -0.51 -18.84
C ARG A 199 5.65 0.51 -17.86
N THR A 200 5.20 0.48 -16.61
CA THR A 200 5.70 1.37 -15.55
C THR A 200 7.16 1.06 -15.19
N ALA A 201 7.53 -0.21 -15.11
CA ALA A 201 8.90 -0.64 -14.83
C ALA A 201 9.86 -0.23 -15.95
N ILE A 202 9.45 -0.40 -17.21
CA ILE A 202 10.24 0.03 -18.39
C ILE A 202 10.49 1.55 -18.34
N ARG A 203 9.44 2.37 -18.15
CA ARG A 203 9.59 3.83 -18.06
C ARG A 203 10.50 4.28 -16.91
N ARG A 204 10.44 3.59 -15.76
CA ARG A 204 11.35 3.88 -14.63
C ARG A 204 12.78 3.52 -14.95
N GLN A 205 12.99 2.43 -15.69
CA GLN A 205 14.31 2.05 -16.14
C GLN A 205 14.86 3.07 -17.13
N GLU A 206 14.10 3.43 -18.17
CA GLU A 206 14.47 4.45 -19.15
C GLU A 206 14.82 5.79 -18.50
N ARG A 207 14.05 6.23 -17.48
CA ARG A 207 14.34 7.46 -16.74
C ARG A 207 15.66 7.37 -15.96
N ARG A 208 15.95 6.21 -15.34
CA ARG A 208 17.21 6.00 -14.62
C ARG A 208 18.40 5.93 -15.58
N ASP A 209 18.23 5.27 -16.71
CA ASP A 209 19.28 5.17 -17.72
C ASP A 209 19.60 6.56 -18.30
N ALA A 210 18.59 7.39 -18.56
CA ALA A 210 18.78 8.79 -18.98
C ALA A 210 19.47 9.66 -17.91
N GLU A 211 19.12 9.50 -16.63
CA GLU A 211 19.77 10.23 -15.52
C GLU A 211 21.25 9.86 -15.36
N ILE A 212 21.60 8.59 -15.62
CA ILE A 212 23.00 8.13 -15.63
C ILE A 212 23.77 8.69 -16.84
N ASP A 213 23.14 8.70 -18.01
CA ASP A 213 23.77 9.22 -19.23
C ASP A 213 24.02 10.74 -19.15
N ASP A 214 23.14 11.50 -18.47
CA ASP A 214 23.33 12.93 -18.22
C ASP A 214 24.52 13.20 -17.25
N ASP A 215 24.68 12.41 -16.18
CA ASP A 215 25.77 12.56 -15.20
C ASP A 215 27.14 12.18 -15.78
N ASP A 216 27.19 11.13 -16.62
CA ASP A 216 28.43 10.73 -17.31
C ASP A 216 28.85 11.74 -18.40
N SER A 217 27.93 12.56 -18.92
CA SER A 217 28.21 13.49 -20.02
C SER A 217 29.16 14.65 -19.65
N ASP A 218 29.26 15.00 -18.36
CA ASP A 218 30.15 16.05 -17.87
C ASP A 218 31.57 15.54 -17.51
N GLY A 219 31.78 14.22 -17.53
CA GLY A 219 33.01 13.58 -17.00
C GLY A 219 33.68 12.54 -17.89
N VAL A 220 33.07 12.06 -18.98
CA VAL A 220 33.73 11.11 -19.88
C VAL A 220 34.89 11.82 -20.59
N PRO A 221 36.16 11.44 -20.33
CA PRO A 221 37.29 12.00 -21.07
C PRO A 221 37.02 11.74 -22.55
N GLN A 222 36.94 12.79 -23.36
CA GLN A 222 36.97 12.59 -24.81
C GLN A 222 38.21 11.73 -25.10
N PRO A 223 38.04 10.60 -25.81
CA PRO A 223 39.20 9.81 -26.21
C PRO A 223 40.18 10.77 -26.89
N PRO A 224 41.48 10.66 -26.60
CA PRO A 224 42.46 11.56 -27.19
C PRO A 224 42.26 11.58 -28.71
N PRO A 225 42.41 12.74 -29.38
CA PRO A 225 42.05 12.92 -30.79
C PRO A 225 42.77 11.93 -31.73
N ASP A 226 43.86 11.32 -31.25
CA ASP A 226 44.68 10.38 -32.00
C ASP A 226 44.41 8.90 -31.66
N ALA A 227 43.39 8.60 -30.84
CA ALA A 227 43.01 7.22 -30.55
C ALA A 227 42.49 6.55 -31.84
N PRO A 228 43.03 5.36 -32.22
CA PRO A 228 42.58 4.67 -33.42
C PRO A 228 41.08 4.36 -33.30
N VAL A 229 40.32 4.72 -34.33
CA VAL A 229 38.84 4.55 -34.40
C VAL A 229 38.42 3.11 -34.11
N GLU A 230 39.29 2.14 -34.41
CA GLU A 230 39.08 0.70 -34.16
C GLU A 230 39.03 0.33 -32.66
N ALA A 231 39.59 1.14 -31.75
CA ALA A 231 39.53 0.89 -30.31
C ALA A 231 38.18 1.26 -29.66
N SER A 232 37.28 1.91 -30.41
CA SER A 232 35.98 2.40 -29.91
C SER A 232 34.79 1.49 -30.28
N ILE A 233 35.00 0.45 -31.07
CA ILE A 233 33.91 -0.30 -31.74
C ILE A 233 33.42 -1.52 -30.94
N ASP A 234 34.16 -2.03 -29.94
CA ASP A 234 33.84 -3.30 -29.29
C ASP A 234 33.91 -3.24 -27.76
N LEU A 235 33.11 -2.36 -27.16
CA LEU A 235 32.92 -2.35 -25.71
C LEU A 235 31.71 -3.23 -25.32
N PRO A 236 31.92 -4.52 -24.96
CA PRO A 236 30.85 -5.49 -24.66
C PRO A 236 29.91 -5.04 -23.52
N TRP A 237 30.30 -4.04 -22.74
CA TRP A 237 29.47 -3.53 -21.64
C TRP A 237 28.22 -2.78 -22.14
N LYS A 238 28.20 -2.18 -23.34
CA LYS A 238 26.97 -1.56 -23.90
C LYS A 238 25.94 -2.61 -24.32
N ALA A 239 26.37 -3.73 -24.89
CA ALA A 239 25.50 -4.86 -25.21
C ALA A 239 25.00 -5.60 -23.95
N GLN A 240 25.82 -5.66 -22.89
CA GLN A 240 25.41 -6.21 -21.59
C GLN A 240 24.46 -5.28 -20.82
N ARG A 241 24.55 -3.95 -20.96
CA ARG A 241 23.58 -3.02 -20.37
C ARG A 241 22.18 -3.18 -20.97
N MET A 242 22.06 -3.41 -22.29
CA MET A 242 20.75 -3.56 -22.94
C MET A 242 20.02 -4.87 -22.61
N THR A 243 20.74 -5.94 -22.21
CA THR A 243 20.14 -7.26 -21.98
C THR A 243 19.64 -7.48 -20.55
N ARG A 244 19.97 -6.60 -19.60
CA ARG A 244 19.40 -6.66 -18.24
C ARG A 244 18.21 -5.74 -18.11
N ARG A 245 17.06 -6.18 -18.61
CA ARG A 245 15.78 -5.62 -18.16
C ARG A 245 15.67 -5.93 -16.66
N HIS A 246 15.91 -4.92 -15.82
CA HIS A 246 15.74 -5.04 -14.38
C HIS A 246 14.25 -5.11 -14.04
N THR A 247 13.66 -6.27 -14.25
CA THR A 247 12.32 -6.58 -13.77
C THR A 247 12.38 -6.64 -12.25
N SER A 248 11.50 -5.90 -11.56
CA SER A 248 11.42 -5.99 -10.10
C SER A 248 11.02 -7.41 -9.70
N ALA A 249 11.64 -7.98 -8.67
CA ALA A 249 11.36 -9.33 -8.22
C ALA A 249 9.88 -9.58 -7.88
N GLY A 250 9.18 -8.56 -7.39
CA GLY A 250 7.73 -8.62 -7.15
C GLY A 250 6.91 -8.83 -8.42
N LEU A 251 7.28 -8.17 -9.52
CA LEU A 251 6.62 -8.35 -10.82
C LEU A 251 6.87 -9.76 -11.36
N THR A 252 8.12 -10.23 -11.33
CA THR A 252 8.47 -11.61 -11.72
C THR A 252 7.70 -12.64 -10.92
N LEU A 253 7.50 -12.41 -9.61
CA LEU A 253 6.71 -13.33 -8.77
C LEU A 253 5.23 -13.40 -9.19
N VAL A 254 4.63 -12.27 -9.55
CA VAL A 254 3.24 -12.21 -10.03
C VAL A 254 3.12 -12.89 -11.39
N GLU A 255 4.08 -12.69 -12.29
CA GLU A 255 4.12 -13.35 -13.60
C GLU A 255 4.29 -14.87 -13.47
N LEU A 256 5.21 -15.31 -12.62
CA LEU A 256 5.40 -16.73 -12.31
C LEU A 256 4.11 -17.36 -11.79
N TYR A 257 3.39 -16.67 -10.90
CA TYR A 257 2.12 -17.16 -10.38
C TYR A 257 1.06 -17.26 -11.47
N ARG A 258 0.95 -16.26 -12.34
CA ARG A 258 0.05 -16.28 -13.50
C ARG A 258 0.34 -17.48 -14.40
N ASP A 259 1.60 -17.71 -14.75
CA ASP A 259 1.98 -18.77 -15.70
C ASP A 259 1.68 -20.16 -15.13
N VAL A 260 1.99 -20.39 -13.84
CA VAL A 260 1.60 -21.61 -13.12
C VAL A 260 0.09 -21.81 -13.09
N LYS A 261 -0.66 -20.73 -12.84
CA LYS A 261 -2.12 -20.77 -12.72
C LYS A 261 -2.81 -21.02 -14.07
N THR A 262 -2.24 -20.51 -15.15
CA THR A 262 -2.78 -20.64 -16.52
C THR A 262 -2.30 -21.89 -17.24
N GLY A 263 -1.40 -22.69 -16.63
CA GLY A 263 -0.92 -23.94 -17.21
C GLY A 263 0.22 -23.76 -18.22
N HIS A 264 1.04 -22.73 -18.04
CA HIS A 264 2.24 -22.41 -18.83
C HIS A 264 3.52 -22.71 -18.02
N PRO A 265 3.81 -23.98 -17.70
CA PRO A 265 4.91 -24.32 -16.81
C PRO A 265 6.29 -24.08 -17.44
N ALA A 266 6.41 -24.16 -18.77
CA ALA A 266 7.69 -23.97 -19.45
C ALA A 266 8.18 -22.52 -19.31
N GLU A 267 7.27 -21.57 -19.57
CA GLU A 267 7.48 -20.14 -19.45
C GLU A 267 7.82 -19.75 -18.00
N ALA A 268 7.08 -20.33 -17.03
CA ALA A 268 7.36 -20.16 -15.61
C ALA A 268 8.79 -20.61 -15.22
N ILE A 269 9.21 -21.78 -15.71
CA ILE A 269 10.55 -22.34 -15.44
C ILE A 269 11.65 -21.48 -16.06
N GLU A 270 11.49 -21.09 -17.33
CA GLU A 270 12.43 -20.24 -18.05
C GLU A 270 12.60 -18.89 -17.33
N MET A 271 11.48 -18.20 -17.08
CA MET A 271 11.46 -16.91 -16.39
C MET A 271 12.12 -16.98 -15.02
N PHE A 272 11.85 -18.03 -14.25
CA PHE A 272 12.47 -18.23 -12.95
C PHE A 272 13.99 -18.35 -13.06
N ASN A 273 14.51 -19.12 -14.02
CA ASN A 273 15.94 -19.32 -14.19
C ASN A 273 16.67 -18.05 -14.63
N GLU A 274 16.08 -17.29 -15.56
CA GLU A 274 16.63 -16.02 -16.03
C GLU A 274 16.69 -14.97 -14.91
N ASN A 275 15.67 -14.92 -14.05
CA ASN A 275 15.52 -13.89 -13.02
C ASN A 275 15.98 -14.34 -11.63
N LEU A 276 16.48 -15.56 -11.47
CA LEU A 276 16.93 -16.10 -10.18
C LEU A 276 17.94 -15.21 -9.43
N PRO A 277 18.95 -14.60 -10.09
CA PRO A 277 19.86 -13.68 -9.41
C PRO A 277 19.12 -12.49 -8.76
N VAL A 278 18.21 -11.85 -9.51
CA VAL A 278 17.43 -10.69 -9.04
C VAL A 278 16.45 -11.09 -7.93
N LEU A 279 15.79 -12.24 -8.07
CA LEU A 279 14.89 -12.79 -7.06
C LEU A 279 15.63 -13.03 -5.73
N ARG A 280 16.85 -13.58 -5.78
CA ARG A 280 17.69 -13.82 -4.59
C ARG A 280 18.10 -12.52 -3.91
N GLU A 281 18.52 -11.53 -4.69
CA GLU A 281 18.96 -10.23 -4.18
C GLU A 281 17.81 -9.46 -3.50
N GLN A 282 16.61 -9.48 -4.09
CA GLN A 282 15.52 -8.60 -3.67
C GLN A 282 14.51 -9.24 -2.70
N LEU A 283 14.30 -10.57 -2.73
CA LEU A 283 13.23 -11.19 -1.93
C LEU A 283 13.67 -11.74 -0.58
N GLY A 284 14.96 -12.04 -0.38
CA GLY A 284 15.44 -12.69 0.84
C GLY A 284 14.63 -13.96 1.16
N HIS A 285 14.02 -14.04 2.35
CA HIS A 285 13.17 -15.18 2.73
C HIS A 285 11.92 -15.36 1.86
N ARG A 286 11.43 -14.30 1.20
CA ARG A 286 10.29 -14.41 0.28
C ARG A 286 10.64 -15.16 -1.01
N LEU A 287 11.91 -15.49 -1.25
CA LEU A 287 12.31 -16.40 -2.32
C LEU A 287 11.62 -17.77 -2.22
N ALA A 288 11.16 -18.16 -1.02
CA ALA A 288 10.31 -19.33 -0.81
C ALA A 288 9.05 -19.32 -1.71
N ASP A 289 8.45 -18.14 -1.91
CA ASP A 289 7.26 -17.96 -2.74
C ASP A 289 7.59 -18.31 -4.21
N ALA A 290 8.75 -17.90 -4.73
CA ALA A 290 9.18 -18.23 -6.09
C ALA A 290 9.55 -19.71 -6.23
N TYR A 291 10.27 -20.28 -5.24
CA TYR A 291 10.63 -21.69 -5.26
C TYR A 291 9.42 -22.62 -5.23
N VAL A 292 8.36 -22.30 -4.48
CA VAL A 292 7.17 -23.17 -4.44
C VAL A 292 6.38 -23.09 -5.75
N LEU A 293 6.34 -21.93 -6.40
CA LEU A 293 5.69 -21.76 -7.69
C LEU A 293 6.46 -22.51 -8.80
N VAL A 294 7.78 -22.40 -8.85
CA VAL A 294 8.56 -23.16 -9.85
C VAL A 294 8.51 -24.67 -9.57
N ALA A 295 8.45 -25.09 -8.30
CA ALA A 295 8.21 -26.51 -7.96
C ALA A 295 6.88 -27.01 -8.54
N ARG A 296 5.83 -26.17 -8.48
CA ARG A 296 4.54 -26.48 -9.10
C ARG A 296 4.62 -26.54 -10.63
N ALA A 297 5.37 -25.64 -11.26
CA ALA A 297 5.62 -25.67 -12.70
C ALA A 297 6.33 -26.98 -13.12
N TYR A 298 7.37 -27.40 -12.39
CA TYR A 298 8.04 -28.68 -12.66
C TYR A 298 7.13 -29.90 -12.48
N ASP A 299 6.24 -29.89 -11.47
CA ASP A 299 5.22 -30.95 -11.30
C ASP A 299 4.24 -30.98 -12.48
N GLN A 300 3.77 -29.82 -12.96
CA GLN A 300 2.92 -29.71 -14.16
C GLN A 300 3.64 -30.19 -15.43
N ALA A 301 4.96 -30.00 -15.52
CA ALA A 301 5.80 -30.45 -16.62
C ALA A 301 6.24 -31.93 -16.51
N ASN A 302 5.71 -32.69 -15.56
CA ASN A 302 6.08 -34.09 -15.27
C ASN A 302 7.57 -34.29 -14.98
N GLN A 303 8.19 -33.35 -14.26
CA GLN A 303 9.59 -33.39 -13.81
C GLN A 303 9.66 -33.51 -12.28
N PRO A 304 9.35 -34.70 -11.71
CA PRO A 304 9.09 -34.85 -10.28
C PRO A 304 10.33 -34.66 -9.40
N GLU A 305 11.54 -34.96 -9.90
CA GLU A 305 12.78 -34.79 -9.14
C GLU A 305 13.10 -33.32 -8.91
N GLN A 306 12.96 -32.50 -9.96
CA GLN A 306 13.13 -31.06 -9.91
C GLN A 306 12.05 -30.42 -9.02
N ALA A 307 10.80 -30.85 -9.17
CA ALA A 307 9.69 -30.41 -8.33
C ALA A 307 9.96 -30.68 -6.84
N ALA A 308 10.39 -31.91 -6.49
CA ALA A 308 10.74 -32.28 -5.12
C ALA A 308 11.88 -31.41 -4.56
N ARG A 309 12.95 -31.17 -5.35
CA ARG A 309 14.09 -30.36 -4.94
C ARG A 309 13.72 -28.89 -4.67
N PHE A 310 12.92 -28.29 -5.54
CA PHE A 310 12.49 -26.90 -5.36
C PHE A 310 11.45 -26.76 -4.24
N TYR A 311 10.57 -27.76 -4.07
CA TYR A 311 9.65 -27.79 -2.93
C TYR A 311 10.40 -27.88 -1.60
N ALA A 312 11.40 -28.77 -1.51
CA ALA A 312 12.31 -28.85 -0.36
C ALA A 312 12.96 -27.47 -0.08
N SER A 313 13.48 -26.81 -1.12
CA SER A 313 14.09 -25.48 -1.04
C SER A 313 13.11 -24.40 -0.54
N ALA A 314 11.87 -24.43 -1.00
CA ALA A 314 10.82 -23.52 -0.51
C ALA A 314 10.52 -23.76 0.97
N THR A 315 10.38 -25.03 1.38
CA THR A 315 10.02 -25.40 2.75
C THR A 315 11.14 -25.16 3.77
N MET A 316 12.41 -25.15 3.32
CA MET A 316 13.54 -24.72 4.14
C MET A 316 13.46 -23.22 4.49
N LEU A 317 12.86 -22.40 3.61
CA LEU A 317 12.78 -20.95 3.79
C LEU A 317 11.46 -20.49 4.45
N ALA A 318 10.36 -21.22 4.25
CA ALA A 318 9.07 -20.89 4.82
C ALA A 318 8.26 -22.16 5.16
N PRO A 319 7.45 -22.16 6.25
CA PRO A 319 6.61 -23.30 6.59
C PRO A 319 5.63 -23.65 5.45
N ALA A 320 5.52 -24.96 5.14
CA ALA A 320 4.66 -25.46 4.05
C ALA A 320 3.21 -24.95 4.17
N GLN A 321 2.64 -24.95 5.38
CA GLN A 321 1.28 -24.46 5.64
C GLN A 321 1.08 -23.01 5.19
N GLU A 322 2.08 -22.15 5.41
CA GLU A 322 2.00 -20.74 4.99
C GLU A 322 2.12 -20.61 3.47
N LEU A 323 2.93 -21.44 2.81
CA LEU A 323 3.01 -21.50 1.35
C LEU A 323 1.70 -21.98 0.73
N HIS A 324 1.05 -23.02 1.27
CA HIS A 324 -0.24 -23.51 0.77
C HIS A 324 -1.37 -22.51 0.97
N ARG A 325 -1.37 -21.81 2.11
CA ARG A 325 -2.32 -20.73 2.38
C ARG A 325 -2.12 -19.57 1.39
N ARG A 326 -0.88 -19.25 1.02
CA ARG A 326 -0.60 -18.23 0.01
C ARG A 326 -0.92 -18.74 -1.39
N TYR A 327 -0.60 -19.96 -1.76
CA TYR A 327 -0.75 -20.44 -3.13
C TYR A 327 -1.53 -21.76 -3.11
N PRO A 328 -2.87 -21.72 -3.13
CA PRO A 328 -3.69 -22.93 -3.09
C PRO A 328 -3.32 -23.95 -4.19
N GLU A 329 -2.85 -23.47 -5.33
CA GLU A 329 -2.40 -24.28 -6.48
C GLU A 329 -1.23 -25.20 -6.14
N VAL A 330 -0.46 -24.90 -5.09
CA VAL A 330 0.68 -25.70 -4.64
C VAL A 330 0.32 -26.69 -3.53
N ALA A 331 -0.94 -26.70 -3.05
CA ALA A 331 -1.39 -27.63 -2.01
C ALA A 331 -1.23 -29.10 -2.44
N ALA A 332 -1.41 -29.39 -3.73
CA ALA A 332 -1.22 -30.72 -4.30
C ALA A 332 0.22 -31.25 -4.15
N LEU A 333 1.22 -30.36 -4.03
CA LEU A 333 2.62 -30.75 -3.82
C LEU A 333 2.82 -31.41 -2.44
N ALA A 334 2.04 -31.03 -1.43
CA ALA A 334 2.16 -31.57 -0.07
C ALA A 334 1.83 -33.07 0.02
N ALA A 335 0.96 -33.55 -0.86
CA ALA A 335 0.60 -34.96 -0.94
C ALA A 335 1.67 -35.80 -1.68
N LYS A 336 2.49 -35.16 -2.52
CA LYS A 336 3.47 -35.84 -3.39
C LYS A 336 4.89 -35.79 -2.85
N TYR A 337 5.26 -34.69 -2.19
CA TYR A 337 6.64 -34.39 -1.82
C TYR A 337 6.76 -34.13 -0.32
N THR A 338 7.82 -34.66 0.28
CA THR A 338 8.08 -34.48 1.72
C THR A 338 8.63 -33.08 1.97
N PRO A 339 8.02 -32.26 2.84
CA PRO A 339 8.56 -30.95 3.19
C PRO A 339 9.84 -31.10 4.01
N THR A 340 10.84 -30.28 3.71
CA THR A 340 12.05 -30.17 4.53
C THR A 340 11.76 -29.18 5.66
N ALA A 341 11.91 -29.63 6.91
CA ALA A 341 11.75 -28.75 8.05
C ALA A 341 12.78 -27.62 8.00
N ALA A 342 12.33 -26.38 8.20
CA ALA A 342 13.23 -25.25 8.35
C ALA A 342 14.15 -25.51 9.56
N PRO A 343 15.45 -25.18 9.47
CA PRO A 343 16.36 -25.31 10.61
C PRO A 343 15.81 -24.50 11.78
N ALA A 344 15.75 -25.11 12.97
CA ALA A 344 15.36 -24.42 14.18
C ALA A 344 16.33 -23.25 14.40
N ILE A 345 15.81 -22.03 14.31
CA ILE A 345 16.57 -20.83 14.66
C ILE A 345 16.66 -20.84 16.19
N HIS A 346 17.82 -21.26 16.69
CA HIS A 346 18.13 -21.30 18.12
C HIS A 346 18.59 -19.93 18.64
#